data_AF-I1PJ14-F1
#
_entry.id   AF-I1PJ14-F1
#
_cell.length_a   1.000
_cell.length_b   1.000
_cell.length_c   1.000
_cell.angle_alpha   90.00
_cell.angle_beta   90.00
_cell.angle_gamma   90.00
#
_symmetry.space_group_name_H-M   'P 1'
#
loop_
_entity.id
_entity.type
_entity.pdbx_description
1 polymer ?
#
loop_
_entity_poly.entity_id
_entity_poly.type
_entity_poly.pdbx_seq_one_letter_code
_entity_poly.pdbx_strand_id
1 'polypeptide(L)'
;MLKRYLEAKEEGMKRYLEAIRSMEKCFTGITVEHLARDQNGEADTLAKSAACGGPHSPGIFFEVLHAASVPMDCSKVMAIDQEKLGEDPYD
;
A
#
# COMPACT_ATOMS: atom_id res chain seq x y z
N MET A 1 13.30 22.20 6.59
CA MET A 1 12.43 21.06 6.25
C MET A 1 10.98 21.56 6.22
N LEU A 2 10.35 21.63 5.03
CA LEU A 2 9.04 22.26 4.86
C LEU A 2 7.94 21.25 5.21
N LYS A 3 7.38 21.33 6.42
CA LYS A 3 6.28 20.47 6.86
C LYS A 3 5.00 20.94 6.17
N ARG A 4 4.68 20.37 5.00
CA ARG A 4 3.42 20.65 4.30
C ARG A 4 2.30 19.87 4.99
N TYR A 5 1.48 20.58 5.75
CA TYR A 5 0.26 20.05 6.32
C TYR A 5 -0.83 20.05 5.24
N LEU A 6 -1.04 18.89 4.63
CA LEU A 6 -2.18 18.66 3.74
C LEU A 6 -3.27 17.94 4.53
N GLU A 7 -4.52 18.33 4.28
CA GLU A 7 -5.68 17.68 4.87
C GLU A 7 -6.28 16.68 3.88
N ALA A 8 -6.52 15.45 4.35
CA ALA A 8 -7.22 14.44 3.57
C ALA A 8 -8.70 14.84 3.42
N LYS A 9 -9.18 14.94 2.18
CA LYS A 9 -10.56 15.33 1.89
C LYS A 9 -11.53 14.15 1.84
N GLU A 10 -11.06 13.02 1.32
CA GLU A 10 -11.83 11.78 1.19
C GLU A 10 -11.81 11.00 2.51
N GLU A 11 -12.93 10.40 2.88
CA GLU A 11 -13.14 9.84 4.22
C GLU A 11 -12.23 8.64 4.49
N GLY A 12 -12.02 7.77 3.50
CA GLY A 12 -11.01 6.72 3.55
C GLY A 12 -9.62 7.24 3.83
N MET A 13 -9.20 8.24 3.08
CA MET A 13 -7.89 8.85 3.19
C MET A 13 -7.67 9.51 4.57
N LYS A 14 -8.73 10.06 5.18
CA LYS A 14 -8.66 10.55 6.56
C LYS A 14 -8.37 9.43 7.55
N ARG A 15 -9.03 8.27 7.42
CA ARG A 15 -8.79 7.12 8.30
C ARG A 15 -7.38 6.55 8.14
N TYR A 16 -6.88 6.44 6.91
CA TYR A 16 -5.48 6.08 6.68
C TYR A 16 -4.52 7.07 7.32
N LEU A 17 -4.76 8.37 7.18
CA LEU A 17 -3.94 9.41 7.80
C LEU A 17 -3.96 9.32 9.34
N GLU A 18 -5.10 9.02 9.95
CA GLU A 18 -5.23 8.80 11.40
C GLU A 18 -4.48 7.55 11.87
N ALA A 19 -4.56 6.44 11.13
CA ALA A 19 -3.83 5.22 11.43
C ALA A 19 -2.31 5.46 11.39
N ILE A 20 -1.82 6.14 10.35
CA ILE A 20 -0.40 6.50 10.24
C ILE A 20 0.01 7.42 11.40
N ARG A 21 -0.74 8.49 11.69
CA ARG A 21 -0.47 9.38 12.83
C ARG A 21 -0.44 8.66 14.18
N SER A 22 -1.24 7.61 14.34
CA SER A 22 -1.24 6.78 15.54
C SER A 22 0.03 5.92 15.62
N MET A 23 0.46 5.36 14.49
CA MET A 23 1.69 4.60 14.37
C MET A 23 2.95 5.47 14.54
N GLU A 24 2.92 6.71 14.07
CA GLU A 24 4.02 7.68 14.21
C GLU A 24 4.37 7.93 15.68
N LYS A 25 3.40 7.83 16.60
CA LYS A 25 3.62 8.01 18.06
C LYS A 25 4.53 6.95 18.68
N CYS A 26 4.73 5.81 18.01
CA CYS A 26 5.63 4.76 18.45
C CYS A 26 7.11 5.11 18.24
N PHE A 27 7.42 6.19 17.52
CA PHE A 27 8.77 6.61 17.18
C PHE A 27 9.13 7.92 17.90
N THR A 28 10.40 8.08 18.26
CA THR A 28 10.90 9.33 18.88
C THR A 28 10.87 10.52 17.91
N GLY A 29 10.95 10.25 16.61
CA GLY A 29 10.84 11.26 15.56
C GLY A 29 10.79 10.62 14.17
N ILE A 30 10.05 11.26 13.27
CA ILE A 30 9.89 10.84 11.87
C ILE A 30 10.06 12.05 10.98
N THR A 31 10.75 11.84 9.85
CA THR A 31 10.90 12.83 8.78
C THR A 31 10.26 12.28 7.52
N VAL A 32 9.50 13.12 6.83
CA VAL A 32 8.87 12.78 5.55
C VAL A 32 9.49 13.65 4.48
N GLU A 33 10.05 13.01 3.46
CA GLU A 33 10.70 13.67 2.33
C GLU A 33 10.05 13.23 1.03
N HIS A 34 9.91 14.17 0.10
CA HIS A 34 9.43 13.86 -1.23
C HIS A 34 10.60 13.42 -2.09
N LEU A 35 10.59 12.15 -2.51
CA LEU A 35 11.53 11.60 -3.48
C LEU A 35 10.87 11.55 -4.86
N ALA A 36 11.64 11.79 -5.91
CA ALA A 36 11.17 11.58 -7.27
C ALA A 36 10.94 10.08 -7.53
N ARG A 37 10.06 9.73 -8.47
CA ARG A 37 9.64 8.34 -8.68
C ARG A 37 10.79 7.41 -9.03
N ASP A 38 11.73 7.90 -9.84
CA ASP A 38 12.97 7.23 -10.22
C ASP A 38 13.89 6.93 -9.02
N GLN A 39 13.76 7.70 -7.94
CA GLN A 39 14.51 7.53 -6.70
C GLN A 39 13.82 6.59 -5.69
N ASN A 40 12.58 6.17 -5.95
CA ASN A 40 11.80 5.25 -5.08
C ASN A 40 11.60 3.86 -5.72
N GLY A 41 12.57 3.44 -6.54
CA GLY A 41 12.43 2.27 -7.44
C GLY A 41 12.18 0.94 -6.73
N GLU A 42 12.82 0.70 -5.57
CA GLU A 42 12.61 -0.54 -4.81
C GLU A 42 11.18 -0.67 -4.30
N ALA A 43 10.64 0.40 -3.69
CA ALA A 43 9.26 0.41 -3.20
C ALA A 43 8.23 0.31 -4.35
N ASP A 44 8.48 0.97 -5.50
CA ASP A 44 7.63 0.86 -6.69
C ASP A 44 7.64 -0.58 -7.25
N THR A 45 8.80 -1.25 -7.24
CA THR A 45 8.94 -2.65 -7.67
C THR A 45 8.17 -3.60 -6.75
N LEU A 46 8.28 -3.43 -5.43
CA LEU A 46 7.54 -4.23 -4.46
C LEU A 46 6.03 -4.03 -4.58
N ALA A 47 5.56 -2.78 -4.73
CA ALA A 47 4.15 -2.48 -4.91
C ALA A 47 3.57 -3.12 -6.19
N LYS A 48 4.33 -3.10 -7.30
CA LYS A 48 3.95 -3.77 -8.55
C LYS A 48 3.90 -5.29 -8.40
N SER A 49 4.91 -5.89 -7.76
CA SER A 49 4.94 -7.34 -7.51
C SER A 49 3.73 -7.78 -6.68
N ALA A 50 3.39 -7.04 -5.62
CA ALA A 50 2.22 -7.31 -4.80
C ALA A 50 0.89 -7.13 -5.56
N ALA A 51 0.78 -6.09 -6.41
CA ALA A 51 -0.42 -5.85 -7.21
C ALA A 51 -0.65 -6.90 -8.31
N CYS A 52 0.42 -7.41 -8.92
CA CYS A 52 0.34 -8.41 -9.99
C CYS A 52 0.27 -9.85 -9.48
N GLY A 53 0.34 -10.09 -8.16
CA GLY A 53 0.34 -11.45 -7.58
C GLY A 53 1.53 -12.31 -8.03
N GLY A 54 2.60 -11.69 -8.50
CA GLY A 54 3.76 -12.39 -9.05
C GLY A 54 4.62 -13.06 -7.97
N PRO A 55 5.45 -14.06 -8.34
CA PRO A 55 6.34 -14.71 -7.39
C PRO A 55 7.31 -13.68 -6.79
N HIS A 56 7.33 -13.60 -5.47
CA HIS A 56 8.28 -12.76 -4.76
C HIS A 56 9.69 -13.37 -4.82
N SER A 57 10.70 -12.52 -4.86
CA SER A 57 12.10 -12.97 -4.83
C SER A 57 12.39 -13.76 -3.53
N PRO A 58 13.34 -14.72 -3.56
CA PRO A 58 13.75 -15.46 -2.36
C PRO A 58 14.14 -14.50 -1.22
N GLY A 59 13.56 -14.71 -0.03
CA GLY A 59 13.81 -13.87 1.15
C GLY A 59 12.82 -12.73 1.37
N ILE A 60 11.84 -12.53 0.47
CA ILE A 60 10.74 -11.59 0.67
C ILE A 60 9.60 -12.29 1.44
N PHE A 61 9.24 -11.74 2.59
CA PHE A 61 8.03 -12.13 3.31
C PHE A 61 6.84 -11.37 2.73
N PHE A 62 5.72 -12.07 2.49
CA PHE A 62 4.48 -11.44 2.06
C PHE A 62 3.33 -11.90 2.95
N GLU A 63 2.38 -11.00 3.14
CA GLU A 63 1.13 -11.27 3.84
C GLU A 63 -0.02 -10.85 2.92
N VAL A 64 -1.03 -11.70 2.80
CA VAL A 64 -2.25 -11.39 2.08
C VAL A 64 -3.30 -10.96 3.09
N LEU A 65 -3.65 -9.68 3.07
CA LEU A 65 -4.76 -9.18 3.89
C LEU A 65 -6.09 -9.54 3.23
N HIS A 66 -6.88 -10.37 3.91
CA HIS A 66 -8.23 -10.74 3.46
C HIS A 66 -9.30 -9.70 3.86
N ALA A 67 -8.93 -8.71 4.66
CA ALA A 67 -9.77 -7.59 5.07
C ALA A 67 -9.03 -6.26 4.85
N ALA A 68 -9.79 -5.16 4.76
CA ALA A 68 -9.20 -3.83 4.62
C ALA A 68 -8.27 -3.52 5.80
N SER A 69 -7.09 -2.95 5.52
CA SER A 69 -6.09 -2.62 6.54
C SER A 69 -6.55 -1.52 7.50
N VAL A 70 -7.46 -0.65 7.04
CA VAL A 70 -8.17 0.30 7.87
C VAL A 70 -9.67 0.03 7.75
N PRO A 71 -10.39 -0.19 8.87
CA PRO A 71 -11.82 -0.42 8.82
C PRO A 71 -12.53 0.76 8.17
N MET A 72 -13.23 0.50 7.06
CA MET A 72 -14.13 1.44 6.41
C MET A 72 -15.57 1.03 6.72
N ASP A 73 -16.37 1.97 7.22
CA ASP A 73 -17.82 1.75 7.40
C ASP A 73 -18.58 1.85 6.06
N CYS A 74 -17.87 2.05 4.94
CA CYS A 74 -18.45 2.11 3.60
C CYS A 74 -18.46 0.72 2.95
N SER A 75 -19.65 0.18 2.68
CA SER A 75 -19.93 -1.13 2.07
C SER A 75 -19.41 -1.35 0.63
N LYS A 76 -18.31 -0.71 0.23
CA LYS A 76 -17.69 -0.88 -1.09
C LYS A 76 -16.20 -1.17 -0.94
N VAL A 77 -15.89 -2.27 -0.27
CA VAL A 77 -14.67 -3.01 -0.62
C VAL A 77 -14.94 -3.58 -2.02
N MET A 78 -14.48 -2.88 -3.06
CA MET A 78 -14.49 -3.45 -4.41
C MET A 78 -13.57 -4.66 -4.35
N ALA A 79 -14.14 -5.85 -4.50
CA ALA A 79 -13.34 -7.05 -4.66
C ALA A 79 -12.34 -6.81 -5.79
N ILE A 80 -11.06 -7.05 -5.53
CA ILE A 80 -10.09 -7.17 -6.60
C ILE A 80 -10.38 -8.53 -7.21
N ASP A 81 -11.05 -8.53 -8.36
CA ASP A 81 -11.22 -9.77 -9.13
C ASP A 81 -9.84 -10.31 -9.43
N GLN A 82 -9.52 -11.49 -8.89
CA GLN A 82 -8.32 -12.21 -9.30
C GLN A 82 -8.50 -12.54 -10.78
N GLU A 83 -7.71 -11.89 -11.63
CA GLU A 83 -7.58 -12.32 -13.02
C GLU A 83 -7.14 -13.77 -13.01
N LYS A 84 -8.02 -14.67 -13.50
CA LYS A 84 -7.65 -16.05 -13.79
C LYS A 84 -6.54 -15.99 -14.82
N LEU A 85 -5.30 -16.19 -14.37
CA LEU A 85 -4.15 -16.45 -15.21
C LEU A 85 -4.55 -17.61 -16.12
N GLY A 86 -4.81 -17.30 -17.40
CA GLY A 86 -5.18 -18.30 -18.39
C GLY A 86 -4.07 -19.34 -18.49
N GLU A 87 -4.46 -20.61 -18.61
CA GLU A 87 -3.51 -21.69 -18.90
C GLU A 87 -2.74 -21.35 -20.19
N ASP A 88 -1.42 -21.44 -20.11
CA ASP A 88 -0.53 -21.25 -21.26
C ASP A 88 -0.85 -22.35 -22.29
N PRO A 89 -1.19 -22.01 -23.55
CA PRO A 89 -1.59 -22.99 -24.55
C PRO A 89 -0.44 -23.89 -25.07
N TYR A 90 0.69 -23.99 -24.36
CA TYR A 90 1.87 -24.76 -24.75
C TYR A 90 2.34 -25.79 -23.70
N ASP A 91 1.42 -26.37 -22.91
CA ASP A 91 1.65 -27.64 -22.19
C ASP A 91 1.33 -28.87 -23.06
#